data_AF-A0A957UQZ6-F1
#
_entry.id   AF-A0A957UQZ6-F1
#
_cell.length_a   1.000
_cell.length_b   1.000
_cell.length_c   1.000
_cell.angle_alpha   90.00
_cell.angle_beta   90.00
_cell.angle_gamma   90.00
#
_symmetry.space_group_name_H-M   'P 1'
#
loop_
_entity.id
_entity.type
_entity.pdbx_description
1 polymer ?
#
loop_
_entity_poly.entity_id
_entity_poly.type
_entity_poly.pdbx_seq_one_letter_code
_entity_poly.pdbx_strand_id
1 'polypeptide(L)'
;PTCNSGLTAEAESGILHAPFQIVQSSQASQGQAVQVADGFGSFGSPNLQYRVDICVTVSALATYELWGWTVAPDAGSDSFYIQLDGAPSTPAKWNLVRSTGFEANKTPLKLSLSPGQHTVSVFLREDGAQLDKIELRLTGNAANTPAPTLTPTPTATWTPAPIPTNTPVPAQGSTTGPLYVDATNPRYFSDANGQIVYLTGSHTWSNFQDNGGANPPPAFNYTAYLDFLQARNHNFFRLWTWEQSRWSVETSDDQYWFSPAPFKRTGPGVALDGLPKFDLTQFEQATFDRMRARVLEARARGIYVSIMLFNGWSINSSKGGLAAQSPWRGHPFNAANNINGINGDLNGDGSGNEVHTLDNPNITARQEAYVRKVIDTVGDLDNVLYEISNESDGNSADWQYHMITFVRQYEASKGQQHPIGMTAIYFGGSDQVLFDSPADWISPTGNYLDPLAASGQKVIVYDTDHLCGICGDQTYPWRA
;
A
#
# COMPACT_ATOMS: atom_id res chain seq x y z
N PRO A 1 -12.64 -8.91 1.60
CA PRO A 1 -12.65 -10.39 1.78
C PRO A 1 -13.24 -11.08 0.54
N THR A 2 -12.64 -12.16 0.03
CA THR A 2 -13.24 -12.96 -1.07
C THR A 2 -14.30 -13.90 -0.53
N CYS A 3 -15.53 -13.83 -1.05
CA CYS A 3 -16.66 -14.60 -0.57
C CYS A 3 -16.60 -16.09 -0.99
N ASN A 4 -16.58 -16.98 0.01
CA ASN A 4 -17.02 -18.39 -0.13
C ASN A 4 -18.35 -18.64 0.62
N SER A 5 -18.93 -17.58 1.18
CA SER A 5 -20.13 -17.58 2.01
C SER A 5 -21.36 -17.19 1.19
N GLY A 6 -22.45 -17.93 1.39
CA GLY A 6 -23.77 -17.55 0.91
C GLY A 6 -24.38 -16.45 1.78
N LEU A 7 -25.60 -16.67 2.26
CA LEU A 7 -26.27 -15.74 3.17
C LEU A 7 -25.72 -15.78 4.61
N THR A 8 -24.79 -16.67 4.93
CA THR A 8 -24.21 -16.83 6.27
C THR A 8 -22.69 -16.87 6.18
N ALA A 9 -22.01 -16.21 7.12
CA ALA A 9 -20.55 -16.19 7.22
C ALA A 9 -20.09 -16.14 8.68
N GLU A 10 -19.04 -16.90 9.00
CA GLU A 10 -18.37 -16.84 10.31
C GLU A 10 -17.57 -15.53 10.43
N ALA A 11 -17.57 -14.91 11.59
CA ALA A 11 -16.95 -13.61 11.78
C ALA A 11 -15.42 -13.69 11.72
N GLU A 12 -14.83 -14.79 12.20
CA GLU A 12 -13.40 -15.08 12.14
C GLU A 12 -12.90 -15.40 10.73
N SER A 13 -13.80 -15.62 9.76
CA SER A 13 -13.44 -15.72 8.34
C SER A 13 -13.29 -14.34 7.67
N GLY A 14 -13.66 -13.27 8.38
CA GLY A 14 -13.53 -11.89 7.94
C GLY A 14 -12.10 -11.34 8.05
N ILE A 15 -11.91 -10.12 7.58
CA ILE A 15 -10.67 -9.37 7.78
C ILE A 15 -10.78 -8.62 9.11
N LEU A 16 -9.97 -9.01 10.09
CA LEU A 16 -9.93 -8.37 11.40
C LEU A 16 -8.94 -7.21 11.37
N HIS A 17 -9.40 -6.04 11.82
CA HIS A 17 -8.55 -4.89 12.10
C HIS A 17 -8.45 -4.75 13.63
N ALA A 18 -7.24 -4.51 14.13
CA ALA A 18 -7.02 -4.35 15.56
C ALA A 18 -7.98 -3.29 16.13
N PRO A 19 -8.54 -3.48 17.35
CA PRO A 19 -8.20 -4.49 18.35
C PRO A 19 -9.03 -5.78 18.28
N PHE A 20 -9.79 -6.03 17.20
CA PHE A 20 -10.50 -7.31 17.07
C PHE A 20 -9.50 -8.46 17.00
N GLN A 21 -9.78 -9.51 17.75
CA GLN A 21 -9.00 -10.74 17.80
C GLN A 21 -9.91 -11.96 17.72
N ILE A 22 -9.35 -13.08 17.28
CA ILE A 22 -10.05 -14.37 17.29
C ILE A 22 -9.91 -15.00 18.67
N VAL A 23 -11.02 -15.47 19.23
CA VAL A 23 -11.08 -16.20 20.49
C VAL A 23 -11.67 -17.59 20.29
N GLN A 24 -11.21 -18.54 21.10
CA GLN A 24 -11.73 -19.91 21.09
C GLN A 24 -12.98 -19.98 21.98
N SER A 25 -14.07 -20.53 21.46
CA SER A 25 -15.30 -20.74 22.22
C SER A 25 -16.01 -21.99 21.75
N SER A 26 -16.22 -22.96 22.66
CA SER A 26 -16.97 -24.18 22.36
C SER A 26 -18.46 -23.93 22.09
N GLN A 27 -18.95 -22.72 22.34
CA GLN A 27 -20.32 -22.32 22.06
C GLN A 27 -20.48 -21.61 20.71
N ALA A 28 -19.38 -21.21 20.06
CA ALA A 28 -19.41 -20.58 18.75
C ALA A 28 -19.50 -21.63 17.62
N SER A 29 -20.01 -21.21 16.46
CA SER A 29 -19.89 -21.99 15.22
C SER A 29 -18.41 -22.29 14.98
N GLN A 30 -18.10 -23.52 14.56
CA GLN A 30 -16.72 -23.91 14.22
C GLN A 30 -15.68 -23.71 15.35
N GLY A 31 -16.12 -23.41 16.58
CA GLY A 31 -15.27 -23.30 17.77
C GLY A 31 -14.57 -21.95 17.95
N GLN A 32 -14.85 -20.95 17.11
CA GLN A 32 -14.16 -19.66 17.11
C GLN A 32 -15.15 -18.50 17.01
N ALA A 33 -14.77 -17.34 17.56
CA ALA A 33 -15.51 -16.10 17.43
C ALA A 33 -14.53 -14.92 17.38
N VAL A 34 -15.02 -13.74 17.05
CA VAL A 34 -14.24 -12.49 17.16
C VAL A 34 -14.66 -11.70 18.38
N GLN A 35 -13.70 -11.08 19.06
CA GLN A 35 -13.90 -10.27 20.26
C GLN A 35 -12.96 -9.07 20.23
N VAL A 36 -13.33 -7.97 20.87
CA VAL A 36 -12.37 -6.94 21.28
C VAL A 36 -11.86 -7.22 22.68
N ALA A 37 -10.53 -7.32 22.83
CA ALA A 37 -9.87 -7.66 24.08
C ALA A 37 -10.37 -6.83 25.27
N ASP A 38 -10.64 -7.50 26.39
CA ASP A 38 -11.06 -6.85 27.64
C ASP A 38 -10.05 -5.78 28.07
N GLY A 39 -10.56 -4.62 28.46
CA GLY A 39 -9.76 -3.47 28.91
C GLY A 39 -9.43 -2.45 27.83
N PHE A 40 -9.86 -2.67 26.58
CA PHE A 40 -9.69 -1.68 25.49
C PHE A 40 -10.67 -0.50 25.61
N GLY A 41 -11.80 -0.69 26.29
CA GLY A 41 -12.77 0.34 26.61
C GLY A 41 -13.84 0.60 25.56
N SER A 42 -14.67 1.61 25.84
CA SER A 42 -15.89 1.90 25.07
C SER A 42 -15.79 3.22 24.27
N PHE A 43 -16.42 3.24 23.10
CA PHE A 43 -16.43 4.33 22.14
C PHE A 43 -17.84 4.90 21.97
N GLY A 44 -17.99 6.21 22.20
CA GLY A 44 -19.26 6.92 22.02
C GLY A 44 -19.64 7.19 20.56
N SER A 45 -18.68 7.03 19.64
CA SER A 45 -18.83 7.19 18.19
C SER A 45 -18.04 6.11 17.45
N PRO A 46 -18.47 5.69 16.24
CA PRO A 46 -17.75 4.69 15.47
C PRO A 46 -16.32 5.12 15.14
N ASN A 47 -15.36 4.21 15.30
CA ASN A 47 -14.01 4.36 14.76
C ASN A 47 -13.86 3.42 13.56
N LEU A 48 -13.66 3.97 12.37
CA LEU A 48 -13.61 3.19 11.13
C LEU A 48 -12.39 2.26 11.04
N GLN A 49 -11.36 2.45 11.87
CA GLN A 49 -10.19 1.59 11.93
C GLN A 49 -10.43 0.31 12.75
N TYR A 50 -11.24 0.39 13.80
CA TYR A 50 -11.44 -0.70 14.77
C TYR A 50 -12.64 -1.56 14.36
N ARG A 51 -12.43 -2.51 13.44
CA ARG A 51 -13.53 -3.28 12.85
C ARG A 51 -13.17 -4.69 12.41
N VAL A 52 -14.18 -5.48 12.09
CA VAL A 52 -14.08 -6.70 11.30
C VAL A 52 -14.93 -6.55 10.04
N ASP A 53 -14.38 -6.91 8.88
CA ASP A 53 -15.07 -6.88 7.59
C ASP A 53 -15.40 -8.30 7.13
N ILE A 54 -16.69 -8.65 7.08
CA ILE A 54 -17.21 -9.99 6.77
C ILE A 54 -17.92 -9.98 5.40
N CYS A 55 -17.55 -10.91 4.51
CA CYS A 55 -18.15 -11.01 3.17
C CYS A 55 -19.38 -11.93 3.18
N VAL A 56 -20.45 -11.55 2.49
CA VAL A 56 -21.65 -12.36 2.23
C VAL A 56 -22.11 -12.21 0.78
N THR A 57 -22.76 -13.23 0.22
CA THR A 57 -23.26 -13.19 -1.17
C THR A 57 -24.77 -13.31 -1.21
N VAL A 58 -25.45 -12.40 -1.93
CA VAL A 58 -26.89 -12.47 -2.20
C VAL A 58 -27.15 -12.74 -3.68
N SER A 59 -28.18 -13.54 -3.97
CA SER A 59 -28.50 -13.96 -5.34
C SER A 59 -29.69 -13.22 -5.96
N ALA A 60 -30.39 -12.39 -5.18
CA ALA A 60 -31.61 -11.72 -5.60
C ALA A 60 -31.65 -10.27 -5.08
N LEU A 61 -32.24 -9.37 -5.88
CA LEU A 61 -32.58 -8.04 -5.42
C LEU A 61 -33.74 -8.15 -4.42
N ALA A 62 -33.47 -7.89 -3.14
CA ALA A 62 -34.48 -7.95 -2.09
C ALA A 62 -34.05 -7.15 -0.86
N THR A 63 -34.98 -6.94 0.06
CA THR A 63 -34.65 -6.45 1.40
C THR A 63 -34.23 -7.62 2.28
N TYR A 64 -33.06 -7.48 2.90
CA TYR A 64 -32.50 -8.43 3.82
C TYR A 64 -32.40 -7.81 5.22
N GLU A 65 -32.65 -8.63 6.23
CA GLU A 65 -32.30 -8.39 7.62
C GLU A 65 -30.92 -8.99 7.90
N LEU A 66 -30.02 -8.16 8.44
CA LEU A 66 -28.73 -8.59 8.95
C LEU A 66 -28.82 -8.99 10.42
N TRP A 67 -28.63 -10.28 10.65
CA TRP A 67 -28.58 -10.91 11.95
C TRP A 67 -27.13 -11.25 12.32
N GLY A 68 -26.83 -11.26 13.61
CA GLY A 68 -25.58 -11.79 14.14
C GLY A 68 -25.78 -12.49 15.47
N TRP A 69 -24.93 -13.48 15.72
CA TRP A 69 -24.88 -14.22 16.97
C TRP A 69 -23.79 -13.66 17.83
N THR A 70 -24.17 -13.12 18.99
CA THR A 70 -23.26 -12.36 19.83
C THR A 70 -23.33 -12.78 21.28
N VAL A 71 -22.22 -12.60 21.99
CA VAL A 71 -22.16 -12.65 23.46
C VAL A 71 -22.01 -11.22 23.98
N ALA A 72 -22.82 -10.86 24.97
CA ALA A 72 -22.75 -9.58 25.67
C ALA A 72 -22.79 -9.86 27.18
N PRO A 73 -21.63 -10.07 27.83
CA PRO A 73 -21.58 -10.62 29.18
C PRO A 73 -22.16 -9.67 30.25
N ASP A 74 -22.15 -8.36 30.00
CA ASP A 74 -22.64 -7.34 30.93
C ASP A 74 -23.21 -6.12 30.18
N ALA A 75 -23.54 -5.07 30.95
CA ALA A 75 -24.07 -3.81 30.40
C ALA A 75 -23.00 -2.90 29.78
N GLY A 76 -21.72 -3.18 30.01
CA GLY A 76 -20.60 -2.45 29.43
C GLY A 76 -20.13 -3.04 28.11
N SER A 77 -20.67 -4.20 27.72
CA SER A 77 -20.29 -5.01 26.55
C SER A 77 -21.52 -5.35 25.69
N ASP A 78 -22.46 -4.41 25.51
CA ASP A 78 -23.82 -4.69 25.03
C ASP A 78 -24.10 -4.23 23.61
N SER A 79 -23.07 -3.82 22.87
CA SER A 79 -23.25 -3.28 21.53
C SER A 79 -22.00 -3.25 20.65
N PHE A 80 -22.26 -3.22 19.34
CA PHE A 80 -21.30 -2.85 18.30
C PHE A 80 -21.80 -1.63 17.52
N TYR A 81 -20.99 -1.13 16.58
CA TYR A 81 -21.51 -0.39 15.43
C TYR A 81 -21.48 -1.27 14.18
N ILE A 82 -22.37 -1.03 13.22
CA ILE A 82 -22.46 -1.86 12.01
C ILE A 82 -22.81 -1.05 10.75
N GLN A 83 -22.25 -1.48 9.62
CA GLN A 83 -22.62 -1.07 8.27
C GLN A 83 -22.69 -2.28 7.35
N LEU A 84 -23.45 -2.15 6.28
CA LEU A 84 -23.42 -3.04 5.13
C LEU A 84 -23.19 -2.18 3.88
N ASP A 85 -22.09 -2.42 3.18
CA ASP A 85 -21.60 -1.62 2.04
C ASP A 85 -21.55 -0.10 2.33
N GLY A 86 -21.11 0.26 3.53
CA GLY A 86 -21.05 1.65 3.97
C GLY A 86 -22.41 2.31 4.24
N ALA A 87 -23.52 1.55 4.19
CA ALA A 87 -24.84 1.99 4.58
C ALA A 87 -25.22 1.48 5.98
N PRO A 88 -25.86 2.32 6.83
CA PRO A 88 -26.05 3.76 6.66
C PRO A 88 -24.71 4.53 6.70
N SER A 89 -24.66 5.74 6.15
CA SER A 89 -23.41 6.53 5.97
C SER A 89 -22.60 6.76 7.26
N THR A 90 -23.25 6.74 8.41
CA THR A 90 -22.61 6.62 9.72
C THR A 90 -22.94 5.26 10.30
N PRO A 91 -21.94 4.47 10.77
CA PRO A 91 -22.21 3.16 11.36
C PRO A 91 -23.29 3.19 12.43
N ALA A 92 -24.30 2.34 12.27
CA ALA A 92 -25.46 2.30 13.16
C ALA A 92 -25.11 1.55 14.44
N LYS A 93 -25.61 2.04 15.60
CA LYS A 93 -25.48 1.27 16.85
C LYS A 93 -26.27 -0.03 16.73
N TRP A 94 -25.61 -1.15 16.99
CA TRP A 94 -26.17 -2.49 16.96
C TRP A 94 -26.22 -3.06 18.38
N ASN A 95 -27.41 -3.08 18.97
CA ASN A 95 -27.61 -3.54 20.35
C ASN A 95 -27.67 -5.07 20.41
N LEU A 96 -26.93 -5.64 21.36
CA LEU A 96 -26.82 -7.08 21.57
C LEU A 96 -27.80 -7.54 22.65
N VAL A 97 -28.01 -8.85 22.71
CA VAL A 97 -28.74 -9.47 23.83
C VAL A 97 -27.74 -9.81 24.92
N ARG A 98 -27.87 -9.16 26.08
CA ARG A 98 -27.07 -9.52 27.25
C ARG A 98 -27.25 -10.99 27.60
N SER A 99 -26.18 -11.75 27.46
CA SER A 99 -26.12 -13.20 27.59
C SER A 99 -24.66 -13.63 27.72
N THR A 100 -24.43 -14.73 28.44
CA THR A 100 -23.12 -15.40 28.52
C THR A 100 -22.92 -16.47 27.45
N GLY A 101 -23.91 -16.66 26.57
CA GLY A 101 -23.83 -17.52 25.38
C GLY A 101 -24.32 -16.80 24.13
N PHE A 102 -23.99 -17.33 22.96
CA PHE A 102 -24.29 -16.69 21.67
C PHE A 102 -25.79 -16.63 21.40
N GLU A 103 -26.31 -15.40 21.35
CA GLU A 103 -27.71 -15.11 21.08
C GLU A 103 -27.83 -14.22 19.85
N ALA A 104 -28.89 -14.42 19.08
CA ALA A 104 -29.18 -13.55 17.95
C ALA A 104 -29.57 -12.14 18.42
N ASN A 105 -29.08 -11.10 17.75
CA ASN A 105 -29.38 -9.70 18.05
C ASN A 105 -30.89 -9.39 17.95
N LYS A 106 -31.40 -8.45 18.78
CA LYS A 106 -32.85 -8.13 18.86
C LYS A 106 -33.37 -7.25 17.72
N THR A 107 -32.50 -6.47 17.10
CA THR A 107 -32.88 -5.49 16.08
C THR A 107 -31.93 -5.61 14.90
N PRO A 108 -32.28 -6.40 13.88
CA PRO A 108 -31.46 -6.54 12.68
C PRO A 108 -31.48 -5.26 11.85
N LEU A 109 -30.34 -4.93 11.23
CA LEU A 109 -30.26 -3.85 10.25
C LEU A 109 -30.96 -4.32 8.96
N LYS A 110 -31.87 -3.51 8.41
CA LYS A 110 -32.61 -3.85 7.17
C LYS A 110 -32.13 -3.00 6.01
N LEU A 111 -31.66 -3.63 4.94
CA LEU A 111 -31.26 -2.94 3.72
C LEU A 111 -31.73 -3.70 2.47
N SER A 112 -31.97 -2.96 1.38
CA SER A 112 -32.18 -3.55 0.07
C SER A 112 -30.83 -3.81 -0.60
N LEU A 113 -30.58 -5.06 -0.97
CA LEU A 113 -29.32 -5.52 -1.57
C LEU A 113 -29.60 -6.06 -2.97
N SER A 114 -28.75 -5.70 -3.94
CA SER A 114 -28.73 -6.24 -5.30
C SER A 114 -27.95 -7.56 -5.36
N PRO A 115 -28.20 -8.47 -6.33
CA PRO A 115 -27.39 -9.68 -6.47
C PRO A 115 -25.89 -9.38 -6.56
N GLY A 116 -25.08 -10.06 -5.74
CA GLY A 116 -23.64 -9.82 -5.68
C GLY A 116 -23.03 -10.12 -4.31
N GLN A 117 -21.76 -9.78 -4.18
CA GLN A 117 -21.04 -9.81 -2.91
C GLN A 117 -21.28 -8.49 -2.16
N HIS A 118 -21.43 -8.59 -0.85
CA HIS A 118 -21.63 -7.47 0.07
C HIS A 118 -20.66 -7.60 1.25
N THR A 119 -20.26 -6.46 1.80
CA THR A 119 -19.39 -6.39 2.98
C THR A 119 -20.18 -5.89 4.17
N VAL A 120 -20.22 -6.71 5.23
CA VAL A 120 -20.70 -6.32 6.54
C VAL A 120 -19.51 -5.91 7.39
N SER A 121 -19.48 -4.63 7.78
CA SER A 121 -18.43 -4.10 8.67
C SER A 121 -18.99 -3.93 10.07
N VAL A 122 -18.40 -4.63 11.03
CA VAL A 122 -18.76 -4.54 12.46
C VAL A 122 -17.63 -3.81 13.18
N PHE A 123 -17.93 -2.64 13.74
CA PHE A 123 -16.96 -1.78 14.40
C PHE A 123 -17.08 -1.88 15.92
N LEU A 124 -15.96 -1.68 16.59
CA LEU A 124 -15.88 -1.60 18.02
C LEU A 124 -16.79 -0.48 18.53
N ARG A 125 -17.63 -0.85 19.50
CA ARG A 125 -18.29 0.12 20.39
C ARG A 125 -17.89 -0.14 21.83
N GLU A 126 -17.99 -1.37 22.28
CA GLU A 126 -17.63 -1.80 23.63
C GLU A 126 -16.75 -3.04 23.56
N ASP A 127 -15.70 -3.09 24.39
CA ASP A 127 -14.87 -4.27 24.57
C ASP A 127 -15.65 -5.39 25.28
N GLY A 128 -15.12 -6.61 25.29
CA GLY A 128 -15.76 -7.77 25.91
C GLY A 128 -16.89 -8.41 25.10
N ALA A 129 -17.55 -7.67 24.21
CA ALA A 129 -18.56 -8.22 23.30
C ALA A 129 -17.94 -9.17 22.25
N GLN A 130 -18.62 -10.28 21.96
CA GLN A 130 -18.18 -11.27 20.96
C GLN A 130 -19.17 -11.40 19.82
N LEU A 131 -18.68 -11.73 18.62
CA LEU A 131 -19.46 -12.06 17.43
C LEU A 131 -18.98 -13.39 16.86
N ASP A 132 -19.89 -14.34 16.77
CA ASP A 132 -19.64 -15.67 16.18
C ASP A 132 -19.83 -15.62 14.66
N LYS A 133 -21.05 -15.26 14.22
CA LYS A 133 -21.38 -15.23 12.80
C LYS A 133 -22.43 -14.20 12.45
N ILE A 134 -22.59 -13.96 11.15
CA ILE A 134 -23.66 -13.15 10.59
C ILE A 134 -24.53 -13.95 9.62
N GLU A 135 -25.79 -13.56 9.48
CA GLU A 135 -26.75 -14.12 8.53
C GLU A 135 -27.62 -13.01 7.91
N LEU A 136 -27.77 -13.03 6.58
CA LEU A 136 -28.74 -12.25 5.84
C LEU A 136 -30.03 -13.04 5.64
N ARG A 137 -31.14 -12.55 6.21
CA ARG A 137 -32.48 -13.16 6.05
C ARG A 137 -33.35 -12.31 5.14
N LEU A 138 -33.99 -12.93 4.15
CA LEU A 138 -34.95 -12.26 3.28
C LEU A 138 -36.17 -11.78 4.08
N THR A 139 -36.57 -10.53 3.89
CA THR A 139 -37.82 -9.99 4.43
C THR A 139 -38.84 -9.77 3.31
N GLY A 140 -39.83 -10.65 3.21
CA GLY A 140 -40.89 -10.59 2.19
C GLY A 140 -40.56 -11.29 0.87
N ASN A 141 -41.55 -11.42 -0.01
CA ASN A 141 -41.38 -12.07 -1.32
C ASN A 141 -40.39 -11.28 -2.17
N ALA A 142 -39.37 -11.94 -2.71
CA ALA A 142 -38.46 -11.38 -3.70
C ALA A 142 -39.27 -10.71 -4.81
N ALA A 143 -38.92 -9.48 -5.18
CA ALA A 143 -39.51 -8.85 -6.34
C ALA A 143 -39.16 -9.73 -7.56
N ASN A 144 -40.17 -10.33 -8.19
CA ASN A 144 -40.03 -11.05 -9.46
C ASN A 144 -39.64 -10.05 -10.55
N THR A 145 -38.36 -9.71 -10.56
CA THR A 145 -37.71 -9.02 -11.67
C THR A 145 -37.31 -10.12 -12.64
N PRO A 146 -37.70 -10.08 -13.92
CA PRO A 146 -37.31 -11.13 -14.86
C PRO A 146 -35.78 -11.24 -14.86
N ALA A 147 -35.26 -12.46 -14.73
CA ALA A 147 -33.86 -12.71 -15.02
C ALA A 147 -33.54 -12.10 -16.40
N PRO A 148 -32.42 -11.39 -16.56
CA PRO A 148 -32.05 -10.84 -17.86
C PRO A 148 -32.10 -11.99 -18.88
N THR A 149 -32.93 -11.82 -19.91
CA THR A 149 -33.03 -12.80 -20.99
C THR A 149 -31.67 -12.83 -21.67
N LEU A 150 -30.93 -13.93 -21.47
CA LEU A 150 -29.73 -14.22 -22.24
C LEU A 150 -30.16 -14.29 -23.70
N THR A 151 -29.86 -13.24 -24.45
CA THR A 151 -29.89 -13.33 -25.90
C THR A 151 -28.82 -14.36 -26.26
N PRO A 152 -29.15 -15.49 -26.93
CA PRO A 152 -28.16 -16.46 -27.33
C PRO A 152 -27.19 -15.77 -28.30
N THR A 153 -26.06 -15.33 -27.76
CA THR A 153 -24.87 -15.02 -28.54
C THR A 153 -24.48 -16.32 -29.24
N PRO A 154 -24.23 -16.33 -30.56
CA PRO A 154 -24.00 -17.55 -31.30
C PRO A 154 -22.97 -18.40 -30.58
N THR A 155 -23.34 -19.66 -30.33
CA THR A 155 -22.45 -20.68 -29.78
C THR A 155 -21.24 -20.77 -30.70
N ALA A 156 -20.16 -20.08 -30.34
CA ALA A 156 -18.83 -20.41 -30.80
C ALA A 156 -18.61 -21.85 -30.34
N THR A 157 -18.69 -22.77 -31.30
CA THR A 157 -18.26 -24.14 -31.08
C THR A 157 -16.79 -24.02 -30.78
N TRP A 158 -16.44 -24.10 -29.49
CA TRP A 158 -15.06 -24.27 -29.05
C TRP A 158 -14.61 -25.61 -29.60
N THR A 159 -14.10 -25.57 -30.83
CA THR A 159 -13.01 -26.45 -31.19
C THR A 159 -11.95 -26.16 -30.13
N PRO A 160 -11.42 -27.15 -29.41
CA PRO A 160 -10.31 -26.87 -28.51
C PRO A 160 -9.25 -26.19 -29.35
N ALA A 161 -9.06 -24.88 -29.10
CA ALA A 161 -7.84 -24.24 -29.51
C ALA A 161 -6.74 -25.11 -28.89
N PRO A 162 -5.71 -25.48 -29.67
CA PRO A 162 -4.61 -26.26 -29.13
C PRO A 162 -4.22 -25.59 -27.81
N ILE A 163 -4.19 -26.37 -26.72
CA ILE A 163 -3.49 -25.96 -25.51
C ILE A 163 -2.21 -25.34 -26.04
N PRO A 164 -1.93 -24.04 -25.78
CA PRO A 164 -0.65 -23.51 -26.16
C PRO A 164 0.31 -24.47 -25.51
N THR A 165 1.01 -25.24 -26.35
CA THR A 165 2.21 -25.91 -25.90
C THR A 165 2.94 -24.83 -25.13
N ASN A 166 3.44 -25.14 -23.94
CA ASN A 166 4.45 -24.34 -23.26
C ASN A 166 5.59 -24.17 -24.26
N THR A 167 5.38 -23.24 -25.19
CA THR A 167 6.38 -22.61 -25.99
C THR A 167 7.04 -21.82 -24.89
N PRO A 168 8.29 -22.12 -24.55
CA PRO A 168 9.02 -21.24 -23.66
C PRO A 168 8.77 -19.84 -24.20
N VAL A 169 8.17 -18.97 -23.39
CA VAL A 169 8.27 -17.53 -23.66
C VAL A 169 9.77 -17.35 -23.88
N PRO A 170 10.22 -16.88 -25.07
CA PRO A 170 11.63 -16.63 -25.28
C PRO A 170 12.09 -15.85 -24.07
N ALA A 171 13.17 -16.30 -23.42
CA ALA A 171 13.75 -15.63 -22.26
C ALA A 171 13.57 -14.12 -22.46
N GLN A 172 12.82 -13.46 -21.56
CA GLN A 172 12.46 -12.05 -21.73
C GLN A 172 13.70 -11.33 -22.24
N GLY A 173 13.65 -10.91 -23.51
CA GLY A 173 14.77 -10.22 -24.13
C GLY A 173 15.11 -9.01 -23.28
N SER A 174 16.34 -8.52 -23.39
CA SER A 174 16.67 -7.22 -22.82
C SER A 174 15.57 -6.22 -23.17
N THR A 175 15.21 -5.39 -22.20
CA THR A 175 14.36 -4.21 -22.40
C THR A 175 14.73 -3.50 -23.70
N THR A 176 13.72 -3.18 -24.52
CA THR A 176 13.88 -2.65 -25.89
C THR A 176 14.07 -1.14 -25.93
N GLY A 177 14.41 -0.52 -24.80
CA GLY A 177 14.54 0.93 -24.61
C GLY A 177 13.72 1.43 -23.41
N PRO A 178 13.87 2.71 -23.02
CA PRO A 178 13.02 3.33 -22.01
C PRO A 178 11.54 3.21 -22.37
N LEU A 179 10.70 3.20 -21.34
CA LEU A 179 9.25 3.27 -21.53
C LEU A 179 8.81 4.70 -21.85
N TYR A 180 7.76 4.83 -22.65
CA TYR A 180 7.11 6.09 -22.99
C TYR A 180 5.61 5.96 -22.81
N VAL A 181 4.92 7.06 -22.45
CA VAL A 181 3.45 7.08 -22.49
C VAL A 181 3.01 6.84 -23.93
N ASP A 182 2.19 5.82 -24.16
CA ASP A 182 1.82 5.45 -25.52
C ASP A 182 0.96 6.55 -26.17
N ALA A 183 1.38 6.99 -27.35
CA ALA A 183 0.73 8.11 -28.04
C ALA A 183 -0.67 7.75 -28.58
N THR A 184 -0.97 6.47 -28.79
CA THR A 184 -2.27 6.00 -29.29
C THR A 184 -3.21 5.63 -28.15
N ASN A 185 -2.68 5.01 -27.09
CA ASN A 185 -3.40 4.57 -25.92
C ASN A 185 -2.68 5.01 -24.63
N PRO A 186 -2.86 6.27 -24.20
CA PRO A 186 -2.10 6.87 -23.09
C PRO A 186 -2.46 6.28 -21.71
N ARG A 187 -3.27 5.23 -21.67
CA ARG A 187 -3.50 4.40 -20.47
C ARG A 187 -2.29 3.53 -20.13
N TYR A 188 -1.44 3.26 -21.11
CA TYR A 188 -0.32 2.34 -20.98
C TYR A 188 0.99 2.99 -21.37
N PHE A 189 2.08 2.38 -20.93
CA PHE A 189 3.39 2.59 -21.53
C PHE A 189 3.55 1.79 -22.82
N SER A 190 4.42 2.25 -23.70
CA SER A 190 5.00 1.47 -24.78
C SER A 190 6.53 1.52 -24.76
N ASP A 191 7.14 0.49 -25.37
CA ASP A 191 8.59 0.43 -25.58
C ASP A 191 9.04 1.32 -26.76
N ALA A 192 10.35 1.35 -27.04
CA ALA A 192 10.89 2.15 -28.14
C ALA A 192 10.39 1.73 -29.54
N ASN A 193 9.77 0.55 -29.68
CA ASN A 193 9.15 0.08 -30.92
C ASN A 193 7.65 0.40 -31.01
N GLY A 194 7.08 1.06 -29.99
CA GLY A 194 5.66 1.35 -29.90
C GLY A 194 4.81 0.14 -29.48
N GLN A 195 5.41 -0.89 -28.88
CA GLN A 195 4.67 -2.03 -28.33
C GLN A 195 4.23 -1.72 -26.90
N ILE A 196 2.95 -1.91 -26.62
CA ILE A 196 2.40 -1.72 -25.28
C ILE A 196 3.09 -2.66 -24.27
N VAL A 197 3.54 -2.08 -23.16
CA VAL A 197 4.13 -2.80 -22.03
C VAL A 197 3.17 -2.72 -20.85
N TYR A 198 2.60 -3.87 -20.48
CA TYR A 198 1.79 -3.99 -19.27
C TYR A 198 2.71 -4.33 -18.09
N LEU A 199 2.81 -3.42 -17.12
CA LEU A 199 3.68 -3.58 -15.94
C LEU A 199 2.97 -4.42 -14.89
N THR A 200 3.60 -5.53 -14.47
CA THR A 200 3.13 -6.40 -13.39
C THR A 200 4.28 -6.78 -12.49
N GLY A 201 4.04 -6.79 -11.19
CA GLY A 201 5.12 -6.79 -10.23
C GLY A 201 4.77 -7.24 -8.82
N SER A 202 5.81 -7.43 -8.03
CA SER A 202 5.74 -7.51 -6.57
C SER A 202 6.96 -6.82 -6.01
N HIS A 203 6.81 -6.08 -4.91
CA HIS A 203 7.92 -5.40 -4.25
C HIS A 203 7.99 -5.79 -2.77
N THR A 204 9.07 -5.38 -2.11
CA THR A 204 9.27 -5.53 -0.66
C THR A 204 10.20 -4.42 -0.18
N TRP A 205 10.10 -4.04 1.10
CA TRP A 205 10.83 -2.92 1.71
C TRP A 205 12.34 -3.10 1.77
N SER A 206 12.86 -4.30 1.52
CA SER A 206 14.30 -4.63 1.64
C SER A 206 15.01 -4.83 0.29
N ASN A 207 14.30 -4.59 -0.83
CA ASN A 207 14.79 -4.89 -2.17
C ASN A 207 15.79 -3.87 -2.74
N PHE A 208 16.16 -2.83 -1.98
CA PHE A 208 17.34 -2.00 -2.21
C PHE A 208 18.27 -2.00 -0.99
N GLN A 209 17.74 -1.55 0.15
CA GLN A 209 18.44 -1.53 1.43
C GLN A 209 18.06 -2.75 2.25
N ASP A 210 19.06 -3.36 2.88
CA ASP A 210 18.86 -4.36 3.91
C ASP A 210 18.26 -3.69 5.15
N ASN A 211 17.34 -4.37 5.83
CA ASN A 211 16.76 -3.89 7.09
C ASN A 211 16.52 -5.03 8.09
N GLY A 212 16.48 -4.71 9.38
CA GLY A 212 16.23 -5.69 10.44
C GLY A 212 16.92 -5.40 11.77
N GLY A 213 16.72 -6.30 12.73
CA GLY A 213 17.12 -6.17 14.14
C GLY A 213 18.63 -6.28 14.46
N ALA A 214 19.51 -5.96 13.52
CA ALA A 214 20.98 -6.07 13.70
C ALA A 214 21.73 -5.00 12.89
N ASN A 215 22.99 -4.70 13.28
CA ASN A 215 23.86 -3.79 12.54
C ASN A 215 25.22 -4.48 12.21
N PRO A 216 25.52 -4.77 10.93
CA PRO A 216 24.66 -4.53 9.77
C PRO A 216 23.39 -5.42 9.80
N PRO A 217 22.28 -4.96 9.17
CA PRO A 217 21.07 -5.75 9.08
C PRO A 217 21.26 -7.02 8.23
N PRO A 218 20.41 -8.04 8.39
CA PRO A 218 20.46 -9.25 7.58
C PRO A 218 20.41 -8.91 6.08
N ALA A 219 21.34 -9.49 5.31
CA ALA A 219 21.41 -9.24 3.87
C ALA A 219 20.17 -9.80 3.15
N PHE A 220 19.52 -8.96 2.36
CA PHE A 220 18.41 -9.38 1.51
C PHE A 220 18.91 -10.22 0.34
N ASN A 221 18.33 -11.39 0.12
CA ASN A 221 18.67 -12.25 -1.01
C ASN A 221 18.01 -11.74 -2.30
N TYR A 222 18.64 -10.75 -2.92
CA TYR A 222 18.11 -10.07 -4.10
C TYR A 222 17.98 -10.98 -5.33
N THR A 223 18.94 -11.89 -5.55
CA THR A 223 18.88 -12.84 -6.66
C THR A 223 17.67 -13.77 -6.53
N ALA A 224 17.42 -14.34 -5.33
CA ALA A 224 16.26 -15.18 -5.11
C ALA A 224 14.93 -14.42 -5.27
N TYR A 225 14.91 -13.13 -4.94
CA TYR A 225 13.76 -12.26 -5.19
C TYR A 225 13.51 -12.06 -6.69
N LEU A 226 14.55 -11.80 -7.48
CA LEU A 226 14.39 -11.68 -8.93
C LEU A 226 14.03 -13.02 -9.59
N ASP A 227 14.54 -14.15 -9.10
CA ASP A 227 14.10 -15.48 -9.54
C ASP A 227 12.61 -15.71 -9.24
N PHE A 228 12.13 -15.25 -8.07
CA PHE A 228 10.72 -15.28 -7.71
C PHE A 228 9.85 -14.46 -8.68
N LEU A 229 10.32 -13.28 -9.11
CA LEU A 229 9.62 -12.43 -10.08
C LEU A 229 9.56 -13.10 -11.46
N GLN A 230 10.69 -13.62 -11.97
CA GLN A 230 10.73 -14.31 -13.26
C GLN A 230 9.84 -15.55 -13.29
N ALA A 231 9.83 -16.34 -12.22
CA ALA A 231 8.97 -17.52 -12.09
C ALA A 231 7.47 -17.18 -12.13
N ARG A 232 7.10 -15.91 -11.92
CA ARG A 232 5.73 -15.39 -11.97
C ARG A 232 5.45 -14.50 -13.17
N ASN A 233 6.39 -14.40 -14.10
CA ASN A 233 6.32 -13.51 -15.26
C ASN A 233 6.14 -12.03 -14.91
N HIS A 234 6.58 -11.61 -13.72
CA HIS A 234 6.62 -10.20 -13.35
C HIS A 234 7.74 -9.49 -14.11
N ASN A 235 7.46 -8.28 -14.59
CA ASN A 235 8.37 -7.45 -15.36
C ASN A 235 8.61 -6.07 -14.72
N PHE A 236 8.14 -5.85 -13.49
CA PHE A 236 8.25 -4.57 -12.79
C PHE A 236 8.40 -4.75 -11.28
N PHE A 237 9.12 -3.85 -10.62
CA PHE A 237 9.02 -3.62 -9.17
C PHE A 237 9.43 -2.20 -8.77
N ARG A 238 8.97 -1.76 -7.60
CA ARG A 238 9.44 -0.55 -6.91
C ARG A 238 10.70 -0.86 -6.09
N LEU A 239 11.79 -0.17 -6.37
CA LEU A 239 13.06 -0.28 -5.64
C LEU A 239 13.00 0.66 -4.43
N TRP A 240 12.82 0.07 -3.25
CA TRP A 240 12.37 0.77 -2.04
C TRP A 240 13.48 1.53 -1.33
N THR A 241 13.24 2.80 -0.98
CA THR A 241 14.22 3.63 -0.25
C THR A 241 13.74 3.98 1.15
N TRP A 242 14.68 3.95 2.09
CA TRP A 242 14.59 4.42 3.48
C TRP A 242 15.66 5.47 3.70
N GLU A 243 15.27 6.59 4.28
CA GLU A 243 16.18 7.74 4.45
C GLU A 243 16.83 7.74 5.83
N GLN A 244 16.18 7.14 6.83
CA GLN A 244 16.74 6.93 8.16
C GLN A 244 17.68 5.72 8.21
N SER A 245 18.65 5.80 9.11
CA SER A 245 19.61 4.70 9.34
C SER A 245 19.17 3.70 10.41
N ARG A 246 18.21 4.09 11.26
CA ARG A 246 17.68 3.29 12.37
C ARG A 246 16.26 3.76 12.71
N TRP A 247 15.48 2.86 13.30
CA TRP A 247 14.11 3.04 13.79
C TRP A 247 13.05 3.14 12.68
N SER A 248 11.86 2.61 12.98
CA SER A 248 10.66 2.77 12.15
C SER A 248 9.45 2.89 13.07
N VAL A 249 8.46 3.68 12.65
CA VAL A 249 7.19 3.80 13.36
C VAL A 249 6.43 2.48 13.44
N GLU A 250 6.78 1.52 12.59
CA GLU A 250 6.09 0.23 12.43
C GLU A 250 6.56 -0.87 13.40
N THR A 251 7.69 -0.67 14.08
CA THR A 251 8.26 -1.68 14.98
C THR A 251 8.75 -1.08 16.28
N SER A 252 8.50 -1.78 17.39
CA SER A 252 9.05 -1.43 18.70
C SER A 252 10.51 -1.86 18.87
N ASP A 253 11.06 -2.60 17.90
CA ASP A 253 12.46 -3.02 17.90
C ASP A 253 13.38 -1.79 17.82
N ASP A 254 14.00 -1.45 18.94
CA ASP A 254 14.97 -0.37 19.02
C ASP A 254 16.24 -0.70 18.21
N GLN A 255 16.53 -1.97 17.89
CA GLN A 255 17.66 -2.40 17.08
C GLN A 255 17.31 -2.53 15.59
N TYR A 256 16.27 -1.86 15.08
CA TYR A 256 15.93 -1.93 13.67
C TYR A 256 16.77 -0.96 12.83
N TRP A 257 17.65 -1.51 11.97
CA TRP A 257 18.61 -0.76 11.15
C TRP A 257 18.28 -0.81 9.66
N PHE A 258 18.78 0.17 8.91
CA PHE A 258 18.69 0.24 7.45
C PHE A 258 20.08 0.48 6.86
N SER A 259 20.43 -0.27 5.81
CA SER A 259 21.75 -0.17 5.18
C SER A 259 21.71 -0.59 3.70
N PRO A 260 22.46 0.06 2.79
CA PRO A 260 23.37 1.17 3.04
C PRO A 260 22.66 2.54 3.03
N ALA A 261 23.26 3.56 3.64
CA ALA A 261 22.76 4.95 3.64
C ALA A 261 23.41 5.78 2.52
N PRO A 262 22.75 6.82 1.98
CA PRO A 262 23.28 7.56 0.83
C PRO A 262 24.47 8.48 1.16
N PHE A 263 24.63 8.91 2.41
CA PHE A 263 25.70 9.84 2.83
C PHE A 263 26.78 9.15 3.66
N LYS A 264 28.03 9.60 3.50
CA LYS A 264 29.15 9.11 4.30
C LYS A 264 29.02 9.55 5.76
N ARG A 265 29.50 8.69 6.66
CA ARG A 265 29.69 9.01 8.08
C ARG A 265 31.16 9.30 8.35
N THR A 266 31.53 10.57 8.31
CA THR A 266 32.93 11.01 8.47
C THR A 266 33.24 11.49 9.88
N GLY A 267 32.21 11.86 10.67
CA GLY A 267 32.42 12.65 11.88
C GLY A 267 33.00 14.04 11.58
N PRO A 268 33.39 14.83 12.60
CA PRO A 268 33.46 14.48 14.02
C PRO A 268 32.09 14.35 14.70
N GLY A 269 32.10 13.78 15.90
CA GLY A 269 30.90 13.62 16.73
C GLY A 269 30.14 12.32 16.45
N VAL A 270 29.18 12.05 17.33
CA VAL A 270 28.33 10.85 17.31
C VAL A 270 26.90 11.26 17.01
N ALA A 271 26.26 10.60 16.04
CA ALA A 271 24.84 10.73 15.72
C ALA A 271 23.99 10.00 16.77
N LEU A 272 22.67 10.21 16.74
CA LEU A 272 21.74 9.65 17.73
C LEU A 272 21.71 8.11 17.73
N ASP A 273 22.05 7.50 16.60
CA ASP A 273 22.16 6.05 16.44
C ASP A 273 23.43 5.44 17.06
N GLY A 274 24.38 6.26 17.54
CA GLY A 274 25.65 5.83 18.12
C GLY A 274 26.82 5.70 17.14
N LEU A 275 26.61 5.94 15.84
CA LEU A 275 27.65 5.95 14.80
C LEU A 275 28.18 7.37 14.54
N PRO A 276 29.29 7.54 13.80
CA PRO A 276 29.76 8.88 13.43
C PRO A 276 28.67 9.68 12.67
N LYS A 277 28.66 10.99 12.88
CA LYS A 277 27.78 11.91 12.15
C LYS A 277 28.00 11.85 10.64
N PHE A 278 26.93 12.09 9.90
CA PHE A 278 26.93 12.20 8.45
C PHE A 278 27.62 13.48 7.98
N ASP A 279 28.29 13.39 6.83
CA ASP A 279 28.62 14.53 5.98
C ASP A 279 27.70 14.53 4.76
N LEU A 280 26.70 15.40 4.79
CA LEU A 280 25.68 15.56 3.76
C LEU A 280 26.23 16.20 2.46
N THR A 281 27.52 16.47 2.39
CA THR A 281 28.20 16.89 1.15
C THR A 281 28.96 15.75 0.47
N GLN A 282 29.02 14.57 1.11
CA GLN A 282 29.74 13.41 0.60
C GLN A 282 28.83 12.18 0.51
N PHE A 283 28.68 11.66 -0.71
CA PHE A 283 27.93 10.43 -0.96
C PHE A 283 28.72 9.17 -0.62
N GLU A 284 28.06 8.17 -0.05
CA GLU A 284 28.59 6.83 0.14
C GLU A 284 28.49 6.05 -1.17
N GLN A 285 29.62 5.87 -1.86
CA GLN A 285 29.65 5.31 -3.21
C GLN A 285 29.11 3.87 -3.24
N ALA A 286 29.28 3.09 -2.17
CA ALA A 286 28.78 1.72 -2.10
C ALA A 286 27.24 1.63 -2.24
N THR A 287 26.50 2.66 -1.83
CA THR A 287 25.04 2.75 -1.99
C THR A 287 24.64 2.84 -3.46
N PHE A 288 25.36 3.65 -4.24
CA PHE A 288 25.11 3.85 -5.67
C PHE A 288 25.61 2.67 -6.51
N ASP A 289 26.75 2.07 -6.12
CA ASP A 289 27.24 0.84 -6.74
C ASP A 289 26.23 -0.30 -6.57
N ARG A 290 25.64 -0.43 -5.37
CA ARG A 290 24.55 -1.38 -5.11
C ARG A 290 23.32 -1.09 -5.96
N MET A 291 22.90 0.18 -6.04
CA MET A 291 21.75 0.57 -6.86
C MET A 291 21.95 0.16 -8.32
N ARG A 292 23.09 0.53 -8.92
CA ARG A 292 23.43 0.17 -10.30
C ARG A 292 23.47 -1.34 -10.49
N ALA A 293 24.09 -2.09 -9.58
CA ALA A 293 24.18 -3.54 -9.67
C ALA A 293 22.78 -4.19 -9.66
N ARG A 294 21.88 -3.75 -8.78
CA ARG A 294 20.50 -4.27 -8.71
C ARG A 294 19.71 -3.96 -9.98
N VAL A 295 19.79 -2.73 -10.49
CA VAL A 295 19.11 -2.34 -11.74
C VAL A 295 19.65 -3.13 -12.95
N LEU A 296 20.96 -3.34 -13.04
CA LEU A 296 21.56 -4.16 -14.10
C LEU A 296 21.14 -5.63 -14.03
N GLU A 297 21.04 -6.20 -12.83
CA GLU A 297 20.61 -7.59 -12.65
C GLU A 297 19.12 -7.77 -13.01
N ALA A 298 18.27 -6.78 -12.71
CA ALA A 298 16.88 -6.73 -13.17
C ALA A 298 16.80 -6.56 -14.70
N ARG A 299 17.63 -5.68 -15.27
CA ARG A 299 17.70 -5.43 -16.73
C ARG A 299 18.03 -6.69 -17.52
N ALA A 300 18.99 -7.47 -17.04
CA ALA A 300 19.39 -8.74 -17.66
C ALA A 300 18.26 -9.78 -17.67
N ARG A 301 17.21 -9.58 -16.87
CA ARG A 301 16.03 -10.43 -16.76
C ARG A 301 14.78 -9.83 -17.45
N GLY A 302 14.89 -8.68 -18.09
CA GLY A 302 13.76 -8.00 -18.75
C GLY A 302 12.82 -7.26 -17.79
N ILE A 303 13.30 -6.92 -16.58
CA ILE A 303 12.47 -6.33 -15.52
C ILE A 303 12.75 -4.83 -15.39
N TYR A 304 11.71 -4.02 -15.48
CA TYR A 304 11.71 -2.58 -15.21
C TYR A 304 11.72 -2.28 -13.70
N VAL A 305 12.35 -1.17 -13.34
CA VAL A 305 12.58 -0.79 -11.94
C VAL A 305 12.14 0.65 -11.73
N SER A 306 11.13 0.86 -10.86
CA SER A 306 10.80 2.18 -10.34
C SER A 306 11.74 2.53 -9.19
N ILE A 307 12.65 3.47 -9.38
CA ILE A 307 13.58 3.92 -8.35
C ILE A 307 12.89 4.99 -7.50
N MET A 308 12.53 4.60 -6.29
CA MET A 308 11.97 5.51 -5.28
C MET A 308 13.07 6.42 -4.74
N LEU A 309 12.92 7.73 -4.95
CA LEU A 309 13.91 8.71 -4.54
C LEU A 309 13.80 9.05 -3.05
N PHE A 310 12.58 9.18 -2.53
CA PHE A 310 12.30 9.58 -1.16
C PHE A 310 11.15 8.76 -0.55
N ASN A 311 10.99 8.80 0.78
CA ASN A 311 9.97 8.04 1.47
C ASN A 311 9.45 8.78 2.71
N GLY A 312 8.18 9.20 2.67
CA GLY A 312 7.54 9.94 3.75
C GLY A 312 7.38 9.16 5.05
N TRP A 313 7.57 7.83 5.05
CA TRP A 313 7.67 7.04 6.28
C TRP A 313 9.02 7.22 7.01
N SER A 314 10.00 7.84 6.37
CA SER A 314 11.33 8.08 6.96
C SER A 314 11.43 9.38 7.77
N ILE A 315 10.45 10.29 7.61
CA ILE A 315 10.51 11.66 8.14
C ILE A 315 9.50 11.92 9.25
N ASN A 316 8.45 11.12 9.37
CA ASN A 316 7.40 11.29 10.36
C ASN A 316 7.71 10.58 11.67
N SER A 317 7.62 11.27 12.81
CA SER A 317 7.73 10.64 14.14
C SER A 317 6.54 9.74 14.49
N SER A 318 5.41 9.95 13.83
CA SER A 318 4.18 9.16 13.91
C SER A 318 3.49 9.16 12.56
N LYS A 319 3.02 8.02 12.07
CA LYS A 319 2.37 7.91 10.77
C LYS A 319 1.30 6.82 10.74
N GLY A 320 0.11 7.15 10.23
CA GLY A 320 -1.02 6.21 10.14
C GLY A 320 -1.45 5.58 11.48
N GLY A 321 -1.27 6.30 12.58
CA GLY A 321 -1.51 5.80 13.94
C GLY A 321 -0.38 4.92 14.50
N LEU A 322 0.68 4.68 13.72
CA LEU A 322 1.89 3.99 14.14
C LEU A 322 2.90 5.01 14.67
N ALA A 323 3.49 4.73 15.82
CA ALA A 323 4.47 5.61 16.47
C ALA A 323 5.43 4.81 17.36
N ALA A 324 5.74 3.56 16.98
CA ALA A 324 6.50 2.65 17.85
C ALA A 324 7.93 3.16 18.11
N GLN A 325 8.62 3.61 17.06
CA GLN A 325 9.90 4.31 17.16
C GLN A 325 9.96 5.43 16.11
N SER A 326 10.46 6.61 16.47
CA SER A 326 10.56 7.72 15.52
C SER A 326 11.74 7.51 14.54
N PRO A 327 11.50 7.36 13.22
CA PRO A 327 12.55 7.27 12.20
C PRO A 327 13.34 8.57 12.07
N TRP A 328 12.73 9.71 12.43
CA TRP A 328 13.39 11.02 12.42
C TRP A 328 14.66 11.06 13.28
N ARG A 329 14.71 10.26 14.35
CA ARG A 329 15.91 10.10 15.20
C ARG A 329 17.11 9.59 14.41
N GLY A 330 16.90 8.72 13.42
CA GLY A 330 17.95 8.11 12.60
C GLY A 330 18.22 8.83 11.28
N HIS A 331 17.48 9.91 11.00
CA HIS A 331 17.50 10.60 9.71
C HIS A 331 18.75 11.48 9.55
N PRO A 332 19.45 11.48 8.39
CA PRO A 332 20.66 12.28 8.17
C PRO A 332 20.43 13.79 8.32
N PHE A 333 19.23 14.28 7.98
CA PHE A 333 18.90 15.71 8.06
C PHE A 333 18.41 16.16 9.44
N ASN A 334 18.37 15.25 10.43
CA ASN A 334 18.23 15.65 11.81
C ASN A 334 19.49 16.43 12.26
N ALA A 335 19.30 17.57 12.92
CA ALA A 335 20.40 18.45 13.37
C ALA A 335 21.45 17.74 14.23
N ALA A 336 21.03 16.72 14.99
CA ALA A 336 21.94 15.93 15.80
C ALA A 336 22.83 14.99 14.97
N ASN A 337 22.46 14.64 13.75
CA ASN A 337 23.05 13.54 13.00
C ASN A 337 24.08 13.95 11.94
N ASN A 338 24.15 15.24 11.58
CA ASN A 338 25.09 15.71 10.56
C ASN A 338 26.09 16.76 11.07
N ILE A 339 27.21 16.90 10.38
CA ILE A 339 28.25 17.90 10.67
C ILE A 339 28.02 19.23 9.93
N ASN A 340 27.06 19.27 9.01
CA ASN A 340 26.86 20.39 8.10
C ASN A 340 25.94 21.49 8.68
N GLY A 341 25.42 21.30 9.90
CA GLY A 341 24.50 22.24 10.54
C GLY A 341 23.11 22.27 9.92
N ILE A 342 22.70 21.21 9.21
CA ILE A 342 21.36 21.10 8.62
C ILE A 342 20.39 20.65 9.70
N ASN A 343 19.26 21.35 9.80
CA ASN A 343 18.10 20.96 10.60
C ASN A 343 16.88 20.87 9.68
N GLY A 344 16.30 19.68 9.55
CA GLY A 344 15.06 19.46 8.79
C GLY A 344 13.78 19.49 9.62
N ASP A 345 13.88 19.71 10.93
CA ASP A 345 12.75 19.98 11.83
C ASP A 345 12.67 21.49 12.05
N LEU A 346 12.01 22.19 11.12
CA LEU A 346 12.03 23.66 11.10
C LEU A 346 11.09 24.27 12.15
N ASN A 347 10.06 23.52 12.54
CA ASN A 347 9.01 23.96 13.45
C ASN A 347 9.26 23.51 14.91
N GLY A 348 10.20 22.59 15.15
CA GLY A 348 10.60 22.10 16.47
C GLY A 348 9.65 21.04 17.05
N ASP A 349 8.87 20.34 16.23
CA ASP A 349 7.89 19.34 16.67
C ASP A 349 8.47 17.94 16.88
N GLY A 350 9.76 17.73 16.60
CA GLY A 350 10.43 16.45 16.72
C GLY A 350 10.16 15.50 15.55
N SER A 351 9.73 16.04 14.41
CA SER A 351 9.49 15.35 13.14
C SER A 351 10.22 16.07 11.99
N GLY A 352 10.39 15.39 10.86
CA GLY A 352 11.18 15.86 9.72
C GLY A 352 10.35 16.27 8.52
N ASN A 353 9.07 16.61 8.69
CA ASN A 353 8.11 16.81 7.61
C ASN A 353 8.57 17.88 6.60
N GLU A 354 9.25 18.93 7.09
CA GLU A 354 9.78 20.01 6.25
C GLU A 354 10.97 19.59 5.38
N VAL A 355 11.51 18.38 5.56
CA VAL A 355 12.49 17.83 4.62
C VAL A 355 11.86 17.60 3.25
N HIS A 356 10.57 17.27 3.16
CA HIS A 356 9.84 17.08 1.90
C HIS A 356 8.99 18.30 1.52
N THR A 357 9.48 19.49 1.83
CA THR A 357 8.92 20.77 1.38
C THR A 357 10.01 21.63 0.71
N LEU A 358 9.63 22.80 0.20
CA LEU A 358 10.57 23.78 -0.36
C LEU A 358 11.00 24.84 0.67
N ASP A 359 10.67 24.66 1.95
CA ASP A 359 10.85 25.68 2.99
C ASP A 359 12.33 25.96 3.31
N ASN A 360 13.21 24.98 3.08
CA ASN A 360 14.65 25.13 3.29
C ASN A 360 15.45 24.84 2.01
N PRO A 361 15.93 25.88 1.30
CA PRO A 361 16.66 25.69 0.04
C PRO A 361 17.99 24.93 0.20
N ASN A 362 18.59 24.92 1.40
CA ASN A 362 19.80 24.13 1.66
C ASN A 362 19.52 22.62 1.72
N ILE A 363 18.31 22.23 2.13
CA ILE A 363 17.83 20.85 2.11
C ILE A 363 17.49 20.46 0.67
N THR A 364 16.70 21.29 -0.04
CA THR A 364 16.35 21.07 -1.44
C THR A 364 17.58 20.89 -2.32
N ALA A 365 18.61 21.74 -2.17
CA ALA A 365 19.85 21.63 -2.94
C ALA A 365 20.62 20.30 -2.71
N ARG A 366 20.52 19.71 -1.51
CA ARG A 366 21.13 18.40 -1.20
C ARG A 366 20.33 17.25 -1.77
N GLN A 367 19.01 17.35 -1.72
CA GLN A 367 18.12 16.39 -2.38
C GLN A 367 18.33 16.40 -3.89
N GLU A 368 18.42 17.58 -4.51
CA GLU A 368 18.79 17.70 -5.93
C GLU A 368 20.16 17.08 -6.23
N ALA A 369 21.16 17.27 -5.36
CA ALA A 369 22.47 16.63 -5.52
C ALA A 369 22.38 15.10 -5.44
N TYR A 370 21.53 14.58 -4.54
CA TYR A 370 21.26 13.16 -4.43
C TYR A 370 20.57 12.62 -5.69
N VAL A 371 19.54 13.32 -6.16
CA VAL A 371 18.81 12.97 -7.40
C VAL A 371 19.75 12.98 -8.61
N ARG A 372 20.63 13.99 -8.76
CA ARG A 372 21.66 13.99 -9.81
C ARG A 372 22.55 12.75 -9.71
N LYS A 373 23.01 12.42 -8.51
CA LYS A 373 23.87 11.26 -8.29
C LYS A 373 23.16 9.94 -8.64
N VAL A 374 21.86 9.81 -8.32
CA VAL A 374 21.04 8.67 -8.76
C VAL A 374 20.97 8.61 -10.28
N ILE A 375 20.56 9.70 -10.95
CA ILE A 375 20.44 9.76 -12.41
C ILE A 375 21.79 9.46 -13.10
N ASP A 376 22.91 10.01 -12.61
CA ASP A 376 24.23 9.72 -13.16
C ASP A 376 24.68 8.26 -12.93
N THR A 377 24.05 7.56 -11.99
CA THR A 377 24.36 6.16 -11.66
C THR A 377 23.57 5.17 -12.51
N VAL A 378 22.36 5.51 -12.95
CA VAL A 378 21.42 4.56 -13.59
C VAL A 378 20.73 5.09 -14.85
N GLY A 379 20.82 6.38 -15.16
CA GLY A 379 20.11 7.02 -16.27
C GLY A 379 20.64 6.67 -17.67
N ASP A 380 21.64 5.79 -17.77
CA ASP A 380 22.02 5.13 -19.02
C ASP A 380 21.30 3.79 -19.24
N LEU A 381 20.52 3.33 -18.26
CA LEU A 381 19.84 2.04 -18.26
C LEU A 381 18.37 2.19 -18.64
N ASP A 382 17.97 1.53 -19.72
CA ASP A 382 16.64 1.59 -20.32
C ASP A 382 15.50 1.03 -19.45
N ASN A 383 15.81 0.26 -18.41
CA ASN A 383 14.81 -0.40 -17.58
C ASN A 383 14.44 0.44 -16.33
N VAL A 384 14.66 1.75 -16.36
CA VAL A 384 14.44 2.66 -15.23
C VAL A 384 13.15 3.46 -15.39
N LEU A 385 12.42 3.60 -14.28
CA LEU A 385 11.45 4.66 -14.03
C LEU A 385 11.89 5.37 -12.74
N TYR A 386 11.59 6.66 -12.58
CA TYR A 386 11.76 7.34 -11.29
C TYR A 386 10.43 7.48 -10.59
N GLU A 387 10.45 7.37 -9.27
CA GLU A 387 9.33 7.64 -8.39
C GLU A 387 9.78 8.68 -7.37
N ILE A 388 9.09 9.82 -7.28
CA ILE A 388 9.54 10.91 -6.41
C ILE A 388 9.52 10.50 -4.96
N SER A 389 8.35 10.14 -4.43
CA SER A 389 8.26 9.77 -3.02
C SER A 389 7.10 8.82 -2.76
N ASN A 390 7.38 7.78 -1.98
CA ASN A 390 6.31 7.04 -1.31
C ASN A 390 5.70 7.91 -0.22
N GLU A 391 4.40 8.20 -0.31
CA GLU A 391 3.60 8.68 0.83
C GLU A 391 4.20 9.88 1.55
N SER A 392 4.68 10.91 0.85
CA SER A 392 4.99 12.16 1.53
C SER A 392 3.72 12.87 2.01
N ASP A 393 3.86 13.76 2.98
CA ASP A 393 2.74 14.45 3.63
C ASP A 393 2.04 15.48 2.72
N GLY A 394 0.84 15.92 3.13
CA GLY A 394 -0.02 16.85 2.39
C GLY A 394 0.68 18.12 1.87
N ASN A 395 1.65 18.64 2.61
CA ASN A 395 2.39 19.86 2.24
C ASN A 395 3.53 19.61 1.23
N SER A 396 3.74 18.37 0.78
CA SER A 396 4.85 18.00 -0.10
C SER A 396 4.59 18.21 -1.59
N ALA A 397 3.36 18.56 -2.00
CA ALA A 397 2.97 18.61 -3.40
C ALA A 397 3.90 19.49 -4.27
N ASP A 398 4.13 20.74 -3.86
CA ASP A 398 5.00 21.67 -4.60
C ASP A 398 6.45 21.17 -4.66
N TRP A 399 6.94 20.55 -3.59
CA TRP A 399 8.26 19.93 -3.55
C TRP A 399 8.35 18.72 -4.49
N GLN A 400 7.33 17.87 -4.55
CA GLN A 400 7.30 16.75 -5.49
C GLN A 400 7.25 17.25 -6.95
N TYR A 401 6.47 18.29 -7.25
CA TYR A 401 6.41 18.90 -8.57
C TYR A 401 7.75 19.53 -8.98
N HIS A 402 8.43 20.17 -8.03
CA HIS A 402 9.80 20.66 -8.20
C HIS A 402 10.75 19.52 -8.54
N MET A 403 10.71 18.40 -7.81
CA MET A 403 11.57 17.24 -8.07
C MET A 403 11.29 16.60 -9.43
N ILE A 404 10.02 16.48 -9.86
CA ILE A 404 9.68 16.01 -11.22
C ILE A 404 10.31 16.90 -12.28
N THR A 405 10.15 18.22 -12.11
CA THR A 405 10.70 19.22 -13.03
C THR A 405 12.24 19.15 -13.06
N PHE A 406 12.85 18.98 -11.90
CA PHE A 406 14.30 18.86 -11.77
C PHE A 406 14.84 17.60 -12.46
N VAL A 407 14.24 16.43 -12.23
CA VAL A 407 14.61 15.17 -12.90
C VAL A 407 14.51 15.33 -14.41
N ARG A 408 13.38 15.85 -14.89
CA ARG A 408 13.12 16.14 -16.32
C ARG A 408 14.22 17.02 -16.93
N GLN A 409 14.55 18.12 -16.26
CA GLN A 409 15.58 19.07 -16.73
C GLN A 409 16.97 18.47 -16.73
N TYR A 410 17.32 17.68 -15.70
CA TYR A 410 18.63 17.06 -15.61
C TYR A 410 18.80 15.98 -16.69
N GLU A 411 17.81 15.11 -16.88
CA GLU A 411 17.81 14.07 -17.93
C GLU A 411 17.72 14.63 -19.35
N ALA A 412 17.15 15.83 -19.57
CA ALA A 412 17.10 16.45 -20.89
C ALA A 412 18.50 16.65 -21.52
N SER A 413 19.55 16.73 -20.70
CA SER A 413 20.95 16.81 -21.13
C SER A 413 21.65 15.45 -21.29
N LYS A 414 20.95 14.35 -21.03
CA LYS A 414 21.48 12.97 -20.99
C LYS A 414 21.02 12.18 -22.22
N GLY A 415 21.51 10.94 -22.34
CA GLY A 415 21.25 10.08 -23.49
C GLY A 415 19.88 9.40 -23.48
N GLN A 416 19.24 9.29 -22.33
CA GLN A 416 17.92 8.68 -22.16
C GLN A 416 17.05 9.58 -21.27
N GLN A 417 15.73 9.48 -21.46
CA GLN A 417 14.72 10.12 -20.63
C GLN A 417 13.76 9.04 -20.18
N HIS A 418 13.53 8.96 -18.87
CA HIS A 418 12.72 7.92 -18.27
C HIS A 418 11.37 8.46 -17.77
N PRO A 419 10.34 7.60 -17.64
CA PRO A 419 9.10 8.01 -16.99
C PRO A 419 9.33 8.44 -15.54
N ILE A 420 8.72 9.56 -15.17
CA ILE A 420 8.78 10.12 -13.82
C ILE A 420 7.40 9.97 -13.17
N GLY A 421 7.37 9.38 -11.99
CA GLY A 421 6.16 9.02 -11.26
C GLY A 421 5.98 9.81 -9.99
N MET A 422 4.72 10.05 -9.65
CA MET A 422 4.30 10.59 -8.36
C MET A 422 3.25 9.64 -7.75
N THR A 423 3.54 9.12 -6.56
CA THR A 423 2.66 8.18 -5.85
C THR A 423 1.92 8.89 -4.71
N ALA A 424 0.98 8.18 -4.08
CA ALA A 424 0.02 8.77 -3.16
C ALA A 424 0.66 9.65 -2.08
N ILE A 425 -0.02 10.74 -1.72
CA ILE A 425 0.36 11.62 -0.60
C ILE A 425 -0.36 11.15 0.65
N TYR A 426 0.38 10.86 1.71
CA TYR A 426 -0.16 10.35 2.96
C TYR A 426 0.71 10.77 4.18
N PHE A 427 0.18 11.45 5.19
CA PHE A 427 -1.24 11.79 5.41
C PHE A 427 -1.67 13.11 4.74
N GLY A 428 -2.97 13.25 4.44
CA GLY A 428 -3.56 14.55 4.10
C GLY A 428 -3.48 14.95 2.62
N GLY A 429 -3.25 14.00 1.72
CA GLY A 429 -3.25 14.20 0.27
C GLY A 429 -4.59 13.96 -0.42
N SER A 430 -4.68 14.34 -1.69
CA SER A 430 -5.77 13.99 -2.59
C SER A 430 -5.19 13.48 -3.91
N ASP A 431 -5.83 12.47 -4.51
CA ASP A 431 -5.42 11.95 -5.82
C ASP A 431 -5.49 13.00 -6.92
N GLN A 432 -6.29 14.07 -6.76
CA GLN A 432 -6.33 15.18 -7.71
C GLN A 432 -4.95 15.81 -7.90
N VAL A 433 -4.15 15.91 -6.83
CA VAL A 433 -2.78 16.42 -6.89
C VAL A 433 -1.89 15.53 -7.77
N LEU A 434 -2.14 14.22 -7.81
CA LEU A 434 -1.40 13.30 -8.69
C LEU A 434 -1.81 13.52 -10.16
N PHE A 435 -3.11 13.63 -10.44
CA PHE A 435 -3.61 13.87 -11.80
C PHE A 435 -3.18 15.22 -12.37
N ASP A 436 -3.07 16.25 -11.53
CA ASP A 436 -2.62 17.59 -11.91
C ASP A 436 -1.09 17.71 -12.00
N SER A 437 -0.35 16.74 -11.47
CA SER A 437 1.10 16.76 -11.44
C SER A 437 1.74 16.73 -12.83
N PRO A 438 2.99 17.20 -12.97
CA PRO A 438 3.77 17.03 -14.20
C PRO A 438 4.32 15.61 -14.39
N ALA A 439 3.93 14.63 -13.58
CA ALA A 439 4.38 13.24 -13.69
C ALA A 439 3.83 12.54 -14.94
N ASP A 440 4.55 11.56 -15.47
CA ASP A 440 4.11 10.72 -16.59
C ASP A 440 3.20 9.59 -16.13
N TRP A 441 3.44 9.10 -14.92
CA TRP A 441 2.63 8.06 -14.28
C TRP A 441 2.34 8.40 -12.81
N ILE A 442 1.28 7.78 -12.30
CA ILE A 442 0.86 7.95 -10.91
C ILE A 442 0.47 6.62 -10.28
N SER A 443 0.54 6.56 -8.95
CA SER A 443 -0.13 5.51 -8.18
C SER A 443 -1.10 6.16 -7.20
N PRO A 444 -2.39 6.31 -7.58
CA PRO A 444 -3.39 6.91 -6.73
C PRO A 444 -3.82 6.00 -5.59
N THR A 445 -4.48 6.58 -4.60
CA THR A 445 -5.29 5.84 -3.63
C THR A 445 -6.57 5.31 -4.28
N GLY A 446 -7.37 4.55 -3.54
CA GLY A 446 -8.66 4.09 -4.04
C GLY A 446 -9.09 2.75 -3.46
N ASN A 447 -10.05 2.13 -4.14
CA ASN A 447 -10.60 0.85 -3.73
C ASN A 447 -9.80 -0.30 -4.36
N TYR A 448 -9.13 -1.10 -3.54
CA TYR A 448 -8.43 -2.31 -3.98
C TYR A 448 -9.32 -3.29 -4.77
N LEU A 449 -10.63 -3.37 -4.46
CA LEU A 449 -11.56 -4.27 -5.14
C LEU A 449 -12.17 -3.68 -6.41
N ASP A 450 -12.11 -2.36 -6.56
CA ASP A 450 -12.62 -1.62 -7.71
C ASP A 450 -11.64 -0.49 -8.06
N PRO A 451 -10.44 -0.84 -8.55
CA PRO A 451 -9.43 0.14 -8.88
C PRO A 451 -9.96 1.06 -10.00
N LEU A 452 -9.66 2.36 -9.89
CA LEU A 452 -10.10 3.37 -10.85
C LEU A 452 -9.62 3.01 -12.28
N ALA A 453 -10.55 2.89 -13.23
CA ALA A 453 -10.15 2.65 -14.61
C ALA A 453 -9.32 3.84 -15.14
N ALA A 454 -8.10 3.59 -15.63
CA ALA A 454 -7.24 4.63 -16.16
C ALA A 454 -7.91 5.34 -17.34
N SER A 455 -8.22 6.63 -17.21
CA SER A 455 -8.91 7.40 -18.25
C SER A 455 -8.06 7.63 -19.51
N GLY A 456 -6.73 7.57 -19.36
CA GLY A 456 -5.73 7.99 -20.33
C GLY A 456 -5.15 9.39 -20.03
N GLN A 457 -5.58 10.05 -18.95
CA GLN A 457 -4.98 11.31 -18.50
C GLN A 457 -3.55 11.12 -17.98
N LYS A 458 -3.30 9.99 -17.32
CA LYS A 458 -2.01 9.51 -16.82
C LYS A 458 -1.92 8.01 -17.04
N VAL A 459 -0.71 7.47 -17.14
CA VAL A 459 -0.50 6.04 -16.92
C VAL A 459 -0.68 5.77 -15.42
N ILE A 460 -1.53 4.82 -15.07
CA ILE A 460 -1.75 4.44 -13.67
C ILE A 460 -0.98 3.14 -13.41
N VAL A 461 -0.03 3.20 -12.50
CA VAL A 461 0.65 2.01 -11.97
C VAL A 461 0.07 1.78 -10.59
N TYR A 462 -0.80 0.80 -10.46
CA TYR A 462 -1.43 0.50 -9.18
C TYR A 462 -0.48 -0.14 -8.18
N ASP A 463 -0.57 0.33 -6.94
CA ASP A 463 0.14 -0.22 -5.82
C ASP A 463 -0.81 -0.52 -4.67
N THR A 464 -0.81 -1.78 -4.21
CA THR A 464 -1.63 -2.22 -3.09
C THR A 464 -1.25 -1.52 -1.78
N ASP A 465 -0.01 -1.04 -1.64
CA ASP A 465 0.43 -0.22 -0.50
C ASP A 465 -0.49 1.00 -0.29
N HIS A 466 -0.86 1.69 -1.36
CA HIS A 466 -1.71 2.89 -1.30
C HIS A 466 -3.21 2.61 -1.25
N LEU A 467 -3.62 1.37 -1.52
CA LEU A 467 -5.03 0.98 -1.56
C LEU A 467 -5.47 0.31 -0.26
N CYS A 468 -4.56 -0.41 0.38
CA CYS A 468 -4.87 -1.26 1.54
C CYS A 468 -3.66 -1.50 2.47
N GLY A 469 -2.49 -0.92 2.20
CA GLY A 469 -1.24 -1.17 2.92
C GLY A 469 -0.67 -2.54 2.60
N ILE A 470 -0.83 -3.51 3.50
CA ILE A 470 -0.29 -4.86 3.33
C ILE A 470 -1.40 -5.79 2.83
N CYS A 471 -1.73 -5.67 1.53
CA CYS A 471 -2.63 -6.61 0.87
C CYS A 471 -2.21 -6.87 -0.59
N GLY A 472 -3.00 -7.67 -1.29
CA GLY A 472 -2.71 -8.10 -2.65
C GLY A 472 -2.74 -9.62 -2.77
N ASP A 473 -3.22 -10.10 -3.90
CA ASP A 473 -3.11 -11.50 -4.30
C ASP A 473 -2.74 -11.58 -5.79
N GLN A 474 -2.48 -12.80 -6.28
CA GLN A 474 -2.14 -13.04 -7.68
C GLN A 474 -3.24 -12.62 -8.69
N THR A 475 -4.46 -12.34 -8.20
CA THR A 475 -5.58 -11.90 -9.03
C THR A 475 -5.64 -10.39 -9.21
N TYR A 476 -4.94 -9.62 -8.35
CA TYR A 476 -4.97 -8.16 -8.40
C TYR A 476 -4.53 -7.56 -9.75
N PRO A 477 -3.45 -8.03 -10.41
CA PRO A 477 -3.07 -7.54 -11.74
C PRO A 477 -4.11 -7.79 -12.84
N TRP A 478 -5.18 -8.56 -12.59
CA TRP A 478 -6.26 -8.74 -13.55
C TRP A 478 -7.47 -7.85 -13.27
N ARG A 479 -7.50 -7.23 -12.07
CA ARG A 479 -8.51 -6.25 -11.65
C ARG A 479 -8.08 -4.83 -11.98
N ALA A 480 -6.79 -4.55 -11.77
CA ALA A 480 -6.11 -3.30 -12.11
C ALA A 480 -5.91 -3.17 -13.64
#